data_AF-A0A8K0C9J1-F1
#
_entry.id   AF-A0A8K0C9J1-F1
#
_cell.length_a   1.000
_cell.length_b   1.000
_cell.length_c   1.000
_cell.angle_alpha   90.00
_cell.angle_beta   90.00
_cell.angle_gamma   90.00
#
_symmetry.space_group_name_H-M   'P 1'
#
loop_
_entity.id
_entity.type
_entity.pdbx_description
1 polymer ?
#
loop_
_entity_poly.entity_id
_entity_poly.type
_entity_poly.pdbx_seq_one_letter_code
_entity_poly.pdbx_strand_id
1 'polypeptide(L)'
;MKLQKNKKLQAVVIQKNTTVKQRKLEDLYNIKISTSEKLLTNACIELVTVNGRPFSIMDDSGFGKIIEPIIKGLGMKTGLSSELIKSVMSNEAQLIRKNISDCVKDKLISLNVDAVTRLDRSFLGINIQFVENSKIHLKTIGLVELKESHTGN
;
A
#
# COMPACT_ATOMS: atom_id res chain seq x y z
N MET A 1 -12.85 92.89 2.42
CA MET A 1 -13.50 92.59 3.71
C MET A 1 -13.03 91.20 4.18
N LYS A 2 -12.12 91.13 5.16
CA LYS A 2 -11.59 89.88 5.75
C LYS A 2 -12.15 89.73 7.17
N LEU A 3 -12.82 88.61 7.46
CA LEU A 3 -13.14 88.09 8.80
C LEU A 3 -12.88 86.57 8.73
N GLN A 4 -11.81 86.05 9.36
CA GLN A 4 -11.68 85.55 10.74
C GLN A 4 -12.36 84.18 11.05
N LYS A 5 -11.47 83.19 11.26
CA LYS A 5 -11.37 82.25 12.40
C LYS A 5 -12.32 81.04 12.55
N ASN A 6 -11.65 79.86 12.58
CA ASN A 6 -11.57 78.88 13.69
C ASN A 6 -12.36 77.55 13.68
N LYS A 7 -11.58 76.49 14.01
CA LYS A 7 -11.86 75.33 14.89
C LYS A 7 -12.67 74.15 14.33
N LYS A 8 -12.02 72.99 14.16
CA LYS A 8 -11.93 71.90 15.17
C LYS A 8 -11.17 70.69 14.61
N LEU A 9 -10.13 70.27 15.34
CA LEU A 9 -9.64 68.89 15.34
C LEU A 9 -10.77 67.96 15.77
N GLN A 10 -10.96 66.85 15.05
CA GLN A 10 -11.44 65.61 15.65
C GLN A 10 -10.52 64.48 15.20
N ALA A 11 -9.93 63.82 16.18
CA ALA A 11 -9.14 62.61 16.01
C ALA A 11 -10.07 61.48 15.57
N VAL A 12 -9.71 60.79 14.49
CA VAL A 12 -10.28 59.48 14.13
C VAL A 12 -9.13 58.49 14.16
N VAL A 13 -9.01 57.81 15.30
CA VAL A 13 -8.23 56.58 15.44
C VAL A 13 -9.18 55.44 15.10
N ILE A 14 -9.07 54.85 13.90
CA ILE A 14 -9.68 53.56 13.60
C ILE A 14 -8.72 52.70 12.77
N GLN A 15 -8.04 51.81 13.53
CA GLN A 15 -7.83 50.38 13.30
C GLN A 15 -7.19 49.87 11.99
N LYS A 16 -6.00 49.28 12.22
CA LYS A 16 -5.25 48.28 11.45
C LYS A 16 -6.07 47.45 10.45
N ASN A 17 -5.81 47.64 9.16
CA ASN A 17 -5.98 46.60 8.16
C ASN A 17 -4.61 46.02 7.82
N THR A 18 -4.22 44.99 8.57
CA THR A 18 -3.11 44.10 8.21
C THR A 18 -3.49 43.39 6.92
N THR A 19 -2.87 43.76 5.81
CA THR A 19 -3.01 43.04 4.54
C THR A 19 -2.39 41.65 4.73
N VAL A 20 -3.21 40.66 5.07
CA VAL A 20 -2.81 39.25 5.01
C VAL A 20 -2.52 38.95 3.55
N LYS A 21 -1.23 38.88 3.19
CA LYS A 21 -0.79 38.41 1.87
C LYS A 21 -1.41 37.04 1.62
N GLN A 22 -2.31 36.96 0.65
CA GLN A 22 -2.80 35.69 0.10
C GLN A 22 -1.58 34.83 -0.26
N ARG A 23 -1.52 33.60 0.27
CA ARG A 23 -0.54 32.59 -0.15
C ARG A 23 -0.74 32.34 -1.64
N LYS A 24 0.36 32.38 -2.42
CA LYS A 24 0.38 32.01 -3.84
C LYS A 24 -0.24 30.62 -4.01
N LEU A 25 -1.12 30.48 -5.00
CA LEU A 25 -1.53 29.20 -5.58
C LEU A 25 -0.26 28.39 -5.88
N GLU A 26 -0.21 27.13 -5.47
CA GLU A 26 0.88 26.22 -5.85
C GLU A 26 0.89 26.07 -7.38
N ASP A 27 2.06 26.21 -8.00
CA ASP A 27 2.21 26.09 -9.45
C ASP A 27 1.88 24.64 -9.87
N LEU A 28 0.78 24.46 -10.61
CA LEU A 28 0.37 23.16 -11.15
C LEU A 28 1.19 22.87 -12.42
N TYR A 29 2.03 21.83 -12.37
CA TYR A 29 2.80 21.35 -13.52
C TYR A 29 2.13 20.13 -14.15
N ASN A 30 2.02 20.12 -15.48
CA ASN A 30 1.59 18.95 -16.24
C ASN A 30 2.82 18.12 -16.63
N ILE A 31 2.80 16.84 -16.26
CA ILE A 31 3.84 15.88 -16.63
C ILE A 31 3.25 14.73 -17.44
N LYS A 32 4.00 14.22 -18.43
CA LYS A 32 3.65 13.01 -19.16
C LYS A 32 4.35 11.83 -18.52
N ILE A 33 3.59 10.85 -18.07
CA ILE A 33 4.09 9.61 -17.46
C ILE A 33 3.66 8.44 -18.35
N SER A 34 4.59 7.52 -18.64
CA SER A 34 4.24 6.23 -19.25
C SER A 34 3.94 5.23 -18.14
N THR A 35 2.68 4.81 -18.01
CA THR A 35 2.24 3.85 -17.00
C THR A 35 0.96 3.14 -17.46
N SER A 36 0.53 2.12 -16.72
CA SER A 36 -0.71 1.39 -16.97
C SER A 36 -1.38 1.01 -15.65
N GLU A 37 -2.67 0.71 -15.68
CA GLU A 37 -3.41 0.19 -14.52
C GLU A 37 -2.75 -1.08 -13.96
N LYS A 38 -2.33 -2.00 -14.82
CA LYS A 38 -1.64 -3.23 -14.42
C LYS A 38 -0.34 -2.93 -13.67
N LEU A 39 0.48 -2.00 -14.18
CA LEU A 39 1.73 -1.63 -13.55
C LEU A 39 1.50 -1.02 -12.16
N LEU A 40 0.54 -0.10 -12.04
CA LEU A 40 0.20 0.54 -10.78
C LEU A 40 -0.32 -0.45 -9.74
N THR A 41 -1.24 -1.34 -10.15
CA THR A 41 -1.78 -2.40 -9.28
C THR A 41 -0.69 -3.36 -8.82
N ASN A 42 0.18 -3.80 -9.73
CA ASN A 42 1.30 -4.69 -9.39
C ASN A 42 2.28 -4.03 -8.41
N ALA A 43 2.60 -2.74 -8.60
CA ALA A 43 3.46 -2.01 -7.66
C ALA A 43 2.85 -1.93 -6.26
N CYS A 44 1.52 -1.78 -6.16
CA CYS A 44 0.82 -1.78 -4.87
C CYS A 44 0.80 -3.17 -4.21
N ILE A 45 0.68 -4.24 -5.00
CA ILE A 45 0.83 -5.62 -4.51
C ILE A 45 2.26 -5.86 -4.01
N GLU A 46 3.27 -5.45 -4.77
CA GLU A 46 4.68 -5.55 -4.37
C GLU A 46 4.95 -4.82 -3.06
N LEU A 47 4.35 -3.64 -2.87
CA LEU A 47 4.49 -2.86 -1.64
C LEU A 47 4.07 -3.64 -0.39
N VAL A 48 2.96 -4.39 -0.46
CA VAL A 48 2.43 -5.15 0.67
C VAL A 48 3.04 -6.55 0.80
N THR A 49 3.46 -7.16 -0.31
CA THR A 49 4.00 -8.53 -0.32
C THR A 49 5.50 -8.59 -0.15
N VAL A 50 6.25 -7.81 -0.92
CA VAL A 50 7.72 -7.84 -0.97
C VAL A 50 8.31 -6.85 0.03
N ASN A 51 7.76 -5.64 0.07
CA ASN A 51 8.29 -4.57 0.93
C ASN A 51 7.71 -4.58 2.36
N GLY A 52 6.76 -5.49 2.63
CA GLY A 52 6.20 -5.73 3.96
C GLY A 52 5.42 -4.54 4.53
N ARG A 53 4.82 -3.69 3.67
CA ARG A 53 3.94 -2.61 4.14
C ARG A 53 2.56 -3.16 4.51
N PRO A 54 1.91 -2.60 5.53
CA PRO A 54 0.56 -3.01 5.88
C PRO A 54 -0.42 -2.62 4.76
N PHE A 55 -1.48 -3.41 4.58
CA PHE A 55 -2.54 -3.12 3.61
C PHE A 55 -3.18 -1.74 3.81
N SER A 56 -3.21 -1.24 5.05
CA SER A 56 -3.78 0.05 5.41
C SER A 56 -3.10 1.23 4.73
N ILE A 57 -1.89 1.07 4.20
CA ILE A 57 -1.20 2.13 3.45
C ILE A 57 -2.01 2.60 2.24
N MET A 58 -2.84 1.72 1.66
CA MET A 58 -3.72 2.08 0.54
C MET A 58 -4.81 3.06 0.94
N ASP A 59 -5.15 3.10 2.23
CA ASP A 59 -6.19 3.94 2.80
C ASP A 59 -5.61 5.21 3.45
N ASP A 60 -4.27 5.38 3.44
CA ASP A 60 -3.60 6.55 3.98
C ASP A 60 -3.80 7.77 3.09
N SER A 61 -4.25 8.88 3.68
CA SER A 61 -4.50 10.14 2.94
C SER A 61 -3.27 10.68 2.18
N GLY A 62 -2.07 10.49 2.73
CA GLY A 62 -0.82 10.89 2.08
C GLY A 62 -0.51 10.06 0.84
N PHE A 63 -0.72 8.75 0.92
CA PHE A 63 -0.54 7.85 -0.21
C PHE A 63 -1.60 8.13 -1.30
N GLY A 64 -2.85 8.33 -0.89
CA GLY A 64 -3.94 8.76 -1.79
C GLY A 64 -3.58 10.00 -2.61
N LYS A 65 -3.05 11.06 -1.95
CA LYS A 65 -2.62 12.29 -2.65
C LYS A 65 -1.52 12.05 -3.69
N ILE A 66 -0.65 11.05 -3.49
CA ILE A 66 0.42 10.72 -4.42
C ILE A 66 -0.13 9.96 -5.64
N ILE A 67 -1.02 8.99 -5.42
CA ILE A 67 -1.49 8.08 -6.48
C ILE A 67 -2.71 8.61 -7.24
N GLU A 68 -3.55 9.44 -6.61
CA GLU A 68 -4.78 9.95 -7.22
C GLU A 68 -4.59 10.63 -8.58
N PRO A 69 -3.56 11.48 -8.78
CA PRO A 69 -3.31 12.08 -10.09
C PRO A 69 -3.06 11.03 -11.17
N ILE A 70 -2.41 9.92 -10.82
CA ILE A 70 -2.12 8.81 -11.73
C ILE A 70 -3.38 8.01 -12.03
N ILE A 71 -4.17 7.67 -11.00
CA ILE A 71 -5.46 6.97 -11.13
C ILE A 71 -6.41 7.76 -12.05
N LYS A 72 -6.51 9.07 -11.82
CA LYS A 72 -7.30 9.99 -12.66
C LYS A 72 -6.77 10.07 -14.08
N GLY A 73 -5.45 10.17 -14.25
CA GLY A 73 -4.80 10.20 -15.57
C GLY A 73 -4.97 8.90 -16.37
N LEU A 74 -5.11 7.75 -15.69
CA LEU A 74 -5.38 6.45 -16.30
C LEU A 74 -6.88 6.22 -16.59
N GLY A 75 -7.79 7.07 -16.07
CA GLY A 75 -9.23 6.89 -16.25
C GLY A 75 -9.81 5.69 -15.47
N MET A 76 -9.17 5.27 -14.39
CA MET A 76 -9.64 4.15 -13.57
C MET A 76 -10.95 4.53 -12.86
N LYS A 77 -11.98 3.68 -12.97
CA LYS A 77 -13.31 3.92 -12.38
C LYS A 77 -13.33 3.77 -10.86
N THR A 78 -12.44 2.93 -10.33
CA THR A 78 -12.31 2.62 -8.91
C THR A 78 -10.91 2.98 -8.44
N GLY A 79 -10.80 3.63 -7.27
CA GLY A 79 -9.52 3.86 -6.62
C GLY A 79 -8.87 2.56 -6.15
N LEU A 80 -7.61 2.65 -5.76
CA LEU A 80 -6.92 1.56 -5.08
C LEU A 80 -7.29 1.61 -3.59
N SER A 81 -7.90 0.55 -3.07
CA SER A 81 -8.20 0.39 -1.64
C SER A 81 -7.54 -0.85 -1.07
N SER A 82 -7.45 -0.93 0.25
CA SER A 82 -6.91 -2.13 0.90
C SER A 82 -7.74 -3.39 0.58
N GLU A 83 -9.07 -3.28 0.44
CA GLU A 83 -9.96 -4.39 0.05
C GLU A 83 -9.68 -4.89 -1.37
N LEU A 84 -9.47 -3.98 -2.32
CA LEU A 84 -9.14 -4.35 -3.69
C LEU A 84 -7.84 -5.14 -3.73
N ILE A 85 -6.79 -4.64 -3.08
CA ILE A 85 -5.49 -5.32 -3.05
C ILE A 85 -5.58 -6.69 -2.36
N LYS A 86 -6.32 -6.79 -1.23
CA LYS A 86 -6.57 -8.07 -0.56
C LYS A 86 -7.30 -9.06 -1.47
N SER A 87 -8.31 -8.59 -2.20
CA SER A 87 -9.08 -9.43 -3.14
C SER A 87 -8.20 -9.98 -4.27
N VAL A 88 -7.43 -9.10 -4.92
CA VAL A 88 -6.49 -9.49 -5.99
C VAL A 88 -5.47 -10.49 -5.47
N MET A 89 -4.87 -10.23 -4.31
CA MET A 89 -3.92 -11.16 -3.68
C MET A 89 -4.55 -12.50 -3.33
N SER A 90 -5.80 -12.52 -2.84
CA SER A 90 -6.51 -13.76 -2.52
C SER A 90 -6.70 -14.62 -3.78
N ASN A 91 -7.07 -13.99 -4.89
CA ASN A 91 -7.23 -14.67 -6.18
C ASN A 91 -5.90 -15.22 -6.70
N GLU A 92 -4.82 -14.44 -6.64
CA GLU A 92 -3.49 -14.93 -7.02
C GLU A 92 -3.01 -16.07 -6.14
N ALA A 93 -3.26 -15.99 -4.83
CA ALA A 93 -2.94 -17.08 -3.91
C ALA A 93 -3.76 -18.35 -4.21
N GLN A 94 -5.03 -18.23 -4.62
CA GLN A 94 -5.84 -19.37 -5.09
C GLN A 94 -5.25 -19.99 -6.36
N LEU A 95 -4.82 -19.17 -7.32
CA LEU A 95 -4.20 -19.64 -8.54
C LEU A 95 -2.89 -20.38 -8.26
N ILE A 96 -2.05 -19.84 -7.37
CA ILE A 96 -0.81 -20.50 -6.93
C ILE A 96 -1.12 -21.84 -6.26
N ARG A 97 -2.10 -21.89 -5.34
CA ARG A 97 -2.50 -23.15 -4.69
C ARG A 97 -3.00 -24.17 -5.72
N LYS A 98 -3.84 -23.76 -6.66
CA LYS A 98 -4.33 -24.63 -7.74
C LYS A 98 -3.17 -25.16 -8.57
N ASN A 99 -2.25 -24.29 -9.00
CA ASN A 99 -1.07 -24.69 -9.77
C ASN A 99 -0.21 -25.71 -9.00
N ILE A 100 0.02 -25.49 -7.70
CA ILE A 100 0.76 -26.44 -6.86
C ILE A 100 0.01 -27.78 -6.80
N SER A 101 -1.31 -27.76 -6.53
CA SER A 101 -2.14 -28.97 -6.48
C SER A 101 -2.11 -29.75 -7.80
N ASP A 102 -2.26 -29.07 -8.93
CA ASP A 102 -2.20 -29.67 -10.26
C ASP A 102 -0.80 -30.24 -10.54
N CYS A 103 0.26 -29.55 -10.11
CA CYS A 103 1.64 -30.01 -10.24
C CYS A 103 1.93 -31.27 -9.42
N VAL A 104 1.32 -31.47 -8.26
CA VAL A 104 1.61 -32.63 -7.39
C VAL A 104 0.60 -33.76 -7.51
N LYS A 105 -0.46 -33.56 -8.29
CA LYS A 105 -1.48 -34.57 -8.53
C LYS A 105 -0.86 -35.86 -9.08
N ASP A 106 -1.22 -36.99 -8.47
CA ASP A 106 -0.78 -38.34 -8.85
C ASP A 106 0.76 -38.53 -8.82
N LYS A 107 1.49 -37.69 -8.06
CA LYS A 107 2.93 -37.80 -7.86
C LYS A 107 3.27 -38.24 -6.44
N LEU A 108 4.40 -38.94 -6.30
CA LEU A 108 5.00 -39.16 -4.98
C LEU A 108 5.53 -37.83 -4.46
N ILE A 109 5.04 -37.42 -3.29
CA ILE A 109 5.47 -36.22 -2.59
C ILE A 109 6.15 -36.57 -1.28
N SER A 110 7.07 -35.70 -0.86
CA SER A 110 7.61 -35.65 0.49
C SER A 110 7.16 -34.35 1.14
N LEU A 111 6.74 -34.42 2.40
CA LEU A 111 6.33 -33.28 3.19
C LEU A 111 7.44 -32.98 4.20
N ASN A 112 8.09 -31.83 4.05
CA ASN A 112 9.15 -31.37 4.95
C ASN A 112 8.53 -30.35 5.91
N VAL A 113 8.60 -30.65 7.21
CA VAL A 113 8.04 -29.81 8.28
C VAL A 113 9.17 -29.39 9.19
N ASP A 114 9.49 -28.09 9.17
CA ASP A 114 10.61 -27.50 9.89
C ASP A 114 10.09 -26.51 10.93
N ALA A 115 10.62 -26.54 12.15
CA ALA A 115 10.28 -25.57 13.19
C ALA A 115 11.49 -24.69 13.54
N VAL A 116 11.28 -23.37 13.63
CA VAL A 116 12.31 -22.40 14.02
C VAL A 116 11.78 -21.46 15.08
N THR A 117 12.60 -21.14 16.08
CA THR A 117 12.28 -20.15 17.12
C THR A 117 13.25 -18.97 17.02
N ARG A 118 12.73 -17.74 16.99
CA ARG A 118 13.51 -16.50 16.96
C ARG A 118 12.76 -15.38 17.68
N LEU A 119 13.44 -14.66 18.58
CA LEU A 119 12.87 -13.55 19.36
C LEU A 119 11.53 -13.93 20.02
N ASP A 120 11.52 -15.07 20.73
CA ASP A 120 10.35 -15.64 21.42
C ASP A 120 9.14 -15.95 20.52
N ARG A 121 9.35 -16.00 19.20
CA ARG A 121 8.34 -16.41 18.22
C ARG A 121 8.76 -17.69 17.55
N SER A 122 7.84 -18.63 17.48
CA SER A 122 8.04 -19.93 16.88
C SER A 122 7.31 -20.00 15.55
N PHE A 123 7.94 -20.56 14.52
CA PHE A 123 7.35 -20.72 13.19
C PHE A 123 7.53 -22.16 12.71
N LEU A 124 6.46 -22.69 12.12
CA LEU A 124 6.44 -23.96 11.43
C LEU A 124 6.43 -23.70 9.92
N GLY A 125 7.55 -23.98 9.26
CA GLY A 125 7.65 -24.01 7.81
C GLY A 125 7.18 -25.37 7.28
N ILE A 126 6.29 -25.34 6.30
CA ILE A 126 5.77 -26.55 5.65
C ILE A 126 6.09 -26.45 4.16
N ASN A 127 6.89 -27.39 3.69
CA ASN A 127 7.30 -27.49 2.29
C ASN A 127 6.87 -28.84 1.72
N ILE A 128 6.50 -28.85 0.44
CA ILE A 128 6.35 -30.09 -0.33
C ILE A 128 7.53 -30.24 -1.29
N GLN A 129 8.01 -31.46 -1.43
CA GLN A 129 9.10 -31.83 -2.31
C GLN A 129 8.65 -32.96 -3.23
N PHE A 130 8.90 -32.82 -4.54
CA PHE A 130 8.54 -33.84 -5.53
C PHE A 130 9.52 -33.84 -6.70
N VAL A 131 9.52 -34.93 -7.48
CA VAL A 131 10.37 -35.05 -8.68
C VAL A 131 9.51 -34.84 -9.94
N GLU A 132 9.98 -33.97 -10.83
CA GLU A 132 9.39 -33.77 -12.16
C GLU A 132 10.51 -33.47 -13.15
N ASN A 133 10.49 -34.13 -14.32
CA ASN A 133 11.52 -34.01 -15.36
C ASN A 133 12.95 -34.25 -14.83
N SER A 134 13.10 -35.28 -13.99
CA SER A 134 14.37 -35.65 -13.32
C SER A 134 14.97 -34.54 -12.46
N LYS A 135 14.17 -33.56 -12.02
CA LYS A 135 14.56 -32.50 -11.10
C LYS A 135 13.72 -32.54 -9.83
N ILE A 136 14.36 -32.28 -8.71
CA ILE A 136 13.68 -32.09 -7.42
C ILE A 136 13.13 -30.67 -7.40
N HIS A 137 11.83 -30.55 -7.11
CA HIS A 137 11.14 -29.28 -6.90
C HIS A 137 10.74 -29.17 -5.44
N LEU A 138 11.02 -28.01 -4.85
CA LEU A 138 10.59 -27.66 -3.49
C LEU A 138 9.61 -26.49 -3.58
N LYS A 139 8.47 -26.61 -2.90
CA LYS A 139 7.46 -25.55 -2.81
C LYS A 139 7.04 -25.35 -1.36
N THR A 140 7.17 -24.13 -0.85
CA THR A 140 6.62 -23.77 0.46
C THR A 140 5.11 -23.63 0.35
N ILE A 141 4.38 -24.37 1.19
CA ILE A 141 2.91 -24.37 1.23
C ILE A 141 2.35 -23.71 2.48
N GLY A 142 3.17 -23.52 3.51
CA GLY A 142 2.75 -22.86 4.74
C GLY A 142 3.93 -22.33 5.55
N LEU A 143 3.69 -21.21 6.23
CA LEU A 143 4.51 -20.71 7.33
C LEU A 143 3.55 -20.32 8.44
N VAL A 144 3.50 -21.10 9.51
CA VAL A 144 2.52 -20.94 10.59
C VAL A 144 3.26 -20.48 11.83
N GLU A 145 2.84 -19.35 12.41
CA GLU A 145 3.33 -18.95 13.72
C GLU A 145 2.70 -19.83 14.81
N LEU A 146 3.55 -20.49 15.59
CA LEU A 146 3.15 -21.32 16.72
C LEU A 146 3.07 -20.45 17.98
N LYS A 147 1.89 -20.43 18.60
CA LYS A 147 1.60 -19.65 19.81
C LYS A 147 1.76 -20.43 21.10
N GLU A 148 1.95 -21.75 21.00
CA GLU A 148 2.08 -22.68 22.12
C GLU A 148 3.39 -23.48 22.00
N SER A 149 3.79 -24.11 23.10
CA SER A 149 5.02 -24.90 23.20
C SER A 149 5.04 -26.09 22.22
N HIS A 150 6.23 -26.41 21.73
CA HIS A 150 6.53 -27.50 20.76
C HIS A 150 6.42 -28.90 21.36
N THR A 151 5.31 -29.23 22.02
CA THR A 151 5.05 -30.55 22.56
C THR A 151 4.18 -31.33 21.58
N GLY A 152 4.68 -32.45 21.06
CA GLY A 152 3.86 -33.40 20.31
C GLY A 152 2.88 -34.07 21.27
N ASN A 153 1.63 -33.64 21.24
CA ASN A 153 0.52 -34.26 21.95
C ASN A 153 -0.21 -35.26 21.04
#